data_AF-A0A2S9Q5E4-F1
#
_entry.id   AF-A0A2S9Q5E4-F1
#
_cell.length_a   1.000
_cell.length_b   1.000
_cell.length_c   1.000
_cell.angle_alpha   90.00
_cell.angle_beta   90.00
_cell.angle_gamma   90.00
#
_symmetry.space_group_name_H-M   'P 1'
#
loop_
_entity.id
_entity.type
_entity.pdbx_description
1 polymer ?
#
loop_
_entity_poly.entity_id
_entity_poly.type
_entity_poly.pdbx_seq_one_letter_code
_entity_poly.pdbx_strand_id
1 'polypeptide(L)'
;MQQQLPSVYQQLGGEDGISRLVDLFYDIVEQDPAAAALHVLHLDGHGVAHSRVEQTRFLMGFFGGPRLYVEFHGHSDVRAVHAHVPVTAETRDIWIRSMDKAFDQAGLPPEVKKRAMKALTTAAHLVHDVNPLGIAHERP
;
A
#
# COMPACT_ATOMS: atom_id res chain seq x y z
N MET A 1 -30.04 18.01 -3.19
CA MET A 1 -28.58 18.03 -3.45
C MET A 1 -27.97 16.88 -2.66
N GLN A 2 -27.59 15.79 -3.31
CA GLN A 2 -26.89 14.69 -2.63
C GLN A 2 -25.46 15.19 -2.36
N GLN A 3 -25.08 15.36 -1.10
CA GLN A 3 -23.70 15.70 -0.76
C GLN A 3 -22.85 14.44 -0.92
N GLN A 4 -21.95 14.45 -1.90
CA GLN A 4 -20.93 13.41 -2.06
C GLN A 4 -19.98 13.49 -0.86
N LEU A 5 -19.82 12.39 -0.12
CA LEU A 5 -18.81 12.32 0.94
C LEU A 5 -17.42 12.62 0.33
N PRO A 6 -16.55 13.37 1.03
CA PRO A 6 -15.18 13.59 0.56
C PRO A 6 -14.46 12.28 0.28
N SER A 7 -13.48 12.30 -0.62
CA SER A 7 -12.65 11.13 -0.90
C SER A 7 -11.82 10.73 0.32
N VAL A 8 -11.27 9.51 0.35
CA VAL A 8 -10.37 9.08 1.43
C VAL A 8 -9.11 9.95 1.42
N TYR A 9 -8.61 10.31 0.24
CA TYR A 9 -7.49 11.25 0.06
C TYR A 9 -7.75 12.60 0.75
N GLN A 10 -8.92 13.21 0.53
CA GLN A 10 -9.29 14.47 1.17
C GLN A 10 -9.41 14.31 2.70
N GLN A 11 -9.98 13.20 3.17
CA GLN A 11 -10.12 12.92 4.60
C GLN A 11 -8.80 12.62 5.31
N LEU A 12 -7.79 12.17 4.57
CA LEU A 12 -6.43 11.98 5.05
C LEU A 12 -5.66 13.29 5.20
N GLY A 13 -6.15 14.40 4.62
CA GLY A 13 -5.41 15.66 4.56
C GLY A 13 -4.67 15.87 3.23
N GLY A 14 -5.04 15.12 2.19
CA GLY A 14 -4.40 15.22 0.87
C GLY A 14 -3.02 14.57 0.85
N GLU A 15 -2.10 15.17 0.10
CA GLU A 15 -0.75 14.62 -0.14
C GLU A 15 0.03 14.43 1.16
N ASP A 16 0.07 15.44 2.03
CA ASP A 16 0.79 15.36 3.31
C ASP A 16 0.27 14.21 4.19
N GLY A 17 -1.04 13.98 4.16
CA GLY A 17 -1.70 12.87 4.86
C GLY A 17 -1.28 11.50 4.35
N ILE A 18 -1.21 11.35 3.02
CA ILE A 18 -0.76 10.12 2.38
C ILE A 18 0.71 9.88 2.67
N SER A 19 1.56 10.90 2.47
CA SER A 19 2.99 10.81 2.73
C SER A 19 3.26 10.39 4.17
N ARG A 20 2.60 11.03 5.15
CA ARG A 20 2.71 10.64 6.56
C ARG A 20 2.26 9.21 6.83
N LEU A 21 1.15 8.76 6.25
CA LEU A 21 0.67 7.38 6.43
C LEU A 21 1.70 6.37 5.90
N VAL A 22 2.27 6.65 4.72
CA VAL A 22 3.26 5.79 4.07
C VAL A 22 4.57 5.79 4.86
N ASP A 23 4.99 6.94 5.37
CA ASP A 23 6.16 7.04 6.26
C ASP A 23 5.98 6.16 7.50
N LEU A 24 4.84 6.29 8.20
CA LEU A 24 4.52 5.46 9.36
C LEU A 24 4.49 3.97 9.01
N PHE A 25 3.94 3.60 7.85
CA PHE A 25 3.93 2.23 7.38
C PHE A 25 5.34 1.67 7.20
N TYR A 26 6.23 2.40 6.51
CA TYR A 26 7.59 1.90 6.31
C TYR A 26 8.43 1.95 7.57
N ASP A 27 8.25 2.94 8.45
CA ASP A 27 8.89 2.95 9.77
C ASP A 27 8.51 1.69 10.57
N ILE A 28 7.24 1.26 10.53
CA ILE A 28 6.80 -0.01 11.13
C ILE A 28 7.46 -1.20 10.43
N VAL A 29 7.51 -1.24 9.10
CA VAL A 29 8.13 -2.35 8.35
C VAL A 29 9.62 -2.49 8.70
N GLU A 30 10.33 -1.37 8.85
CA GLU A 30 11.76 -1.35 9.14
C GLU A 30 12.07 -1.71 10.60
N GLN A 31 11.18 -1.37 11.55
CA GLN A 31 11.47 -1.44 12.99
C GLN A 31 10.77 -2.59 13.72
N ASP A 32 9.59 -3.04 13.25
CA ASP A 32 8.83 -4.10 13.93
C ASP A 32 9.38 -5.48 13.57
N PRO A 33 9.87 -6.29 14.53
CA PRO A 33 10.34 -7.64 14.24
C PRO A 33 9.26 -8.54 13.60
N ALA A 34 7.98 -8.28 13.88
CA ALA A 34 6.87 -9.00 13.25
C ALA A 34 6.68 -8.66 11.76
N ALA A 35 7.33 -7.60 11.27
CA ALA A 35 7.34 -7.19 9.87
C ALA A 35 8.60 -7.63 9.12
N ALA A 36 9.53 -8.35 9.76
CA ALA A 36 10.83 -8.69 9.19
C ALA A 36 10.74 -9.39 7.82
N ALA A 37 9.81 -10.34 7.64
CA ALA A 37 9.65 -11.04 6.36
C ALA A 37 9.22 -10.08 5.22
N LEU A 38 8.35 -9.11 5.52
CA LEU A 38 7.95 -8.08 4.56
C LEU A 38 9.09 -7.09 4.30
N HIS A 39 9.89 -6.77 5.31
CA HIS A 39 11.06 -5.90 5.14
C HIS A 39 12.08 -6.53 4.18
N VAL A 40 12.43 -7.81 4.38
CA VAL A 40 13.31 -8.56 3.48
C VAL A 40 12.79 -8.53 2.04
N LEU A 41 11.49 -8.74 1.83
CA LEU A 41 10.89 -8.70 0.49
C LEU A 41 11.08 -7.34 -0.21
N HIS A 42 11.05 -6.22 0.53
CA HIS A 42 11.34 -4.90 -0.06
C HIS A 42 12.83 -4.70 -0.35
N LEU A 43 13.71 -5.25 0.49
CA LEU A 43 15.16 -5.18 0.32
C LEU A 43 15.64 -6.00 -0.89
N ASP A 44 14.99 -7.13 -1.16
CA ASP A 44 15.26 -7.97 -2.35
C ASP A 44 14.84 -7.29 -3.66
N GLY A 45 13.98 -6.27 -3.58
CA GLY A 45 13.55 -5.45 -4.72
C GLY A 45 14.38 -4.19 -4.92
N HIS A 46 13.70 -3.06 -5.14
CA HIS A 46 14.34 -1.75 -5.30
C HIS A 46 14.61 -1.03 -3.98
N GLY A 47 14.40 -1.69 -2.84
CA GLY A 47 14.61 -1.14 -1.50
C GLY A 47 13.43 -0.31 -0.97
N VAL A 48 13.46 -0.05 0.34
CA VAL A 48 12.40 0.65 1.08
C VAL A 48 12.23 2.10 0.60
N ALA A 49 13.33 2.82 0.37
CA ALA A 49 13.28 4.22 -0.05
C ALA A 49 12.51 4.43 -1.37
N HIS A 50 12.77 3.56 -2.37
CA HIS A 50 12.02 3.58 -3.63
C HIS A 50 10.55 3.22 -3.40
N SER A 51 10.30 2.15 -2.64
CA SER A 51 8.96 1.64 -2.36
C SER A 51 8.09 2.65 -1.61
N ARG A 52 8.69 3.49 -0.75
CA ARG A 52 8.05 4.62 -0.06
C ARG A 52 7.49 5.64 -1.06
N VAL A 53 8.32 6.08 -2.01
CA VAL A 53 7.90 7.02 -3.06
C VAL A 53 6.78 6.45 -3.92
N GLU A 54 6.94 5.20 -4.39
CA GLU A 54 5.96 4.58 -5.28
C GLU A 54 4.64 4.28 -4.59
N GLN A 55 4.67 3.86 -3.31
CA GLN A 55 3.46 3.63 -2.55
C GLN A 55 2.70 4.93 -2.27
N THR A 56 3.39 6.05 -1.99
CA THR A 56 2.77 7.37 -1.89
C THR A 56 2.04 7.74 -3.17
N ARG A 57 2.72 7.67 -4.32
CA ARG A 57 2.10 7.97 -5.63
C ARG A 57 0.90 7.08 -5.91
N PHE A 58 1.00 5.80 -5.60
CA PHE A 58 -0.09 4.84 -5.79
C PHE A 58 -1.30 5.19 -4.90
N LEU A 59 -1.07 5.41 -3.60
CA LEU A 59 -2.14 5.65 -2.63
C LEU A 59 -2.84 7.00 -2.84
N MET A 60 -2.14 8.02 -3.34
CA MET A 60 -2.78 9.27 -3.76
C MET A 60 -3.90 9.02 -4.77
N GLY A 61 -3.60 8.31 -5.86
CA GLY A 61 -4.60 7.98 -6.88
C GLY A 61 -5.64 6.98 -6.37
N PHE A 62 -5.20 5.94 -5.65
CA PHE A 62 -6.06 4.89 -5.11
C PHE A 62 -7.16 5.43 -4.19
N PHE A 63 -6.86 6.47 -3.40
CA PHE A 63 -7.82 7.10 -2.50
C PHE A 63 -8.57 8.30 -3.09
N GLY A 64 -8.46 8.52 -4.40
CA GLY A 64 -9.24 9.53 -5.13
C GLY A 64 -8.59 10.91 -5.20
N GLY A 65 -7.27 10.98 -5.05
CA GLY A 65 -6.44 12.16 -5.35
C GLY A 65 -5.83 12.10 -6.75
N PRO A 66 -4.74 12.87 -7.00
CA PRO A 66 -4.01 12.85 -8.27
C PRO A 66 -3.47 11.45 -8.59
N ARG A 67 -3.56 11.05 -9.87
CA ARG A 67 -3.14 9.70 -10.32
C ARG A 67 -1.67 9.67 -10.74
N LEU A 68 -0.79 10.21 -9.90
CA LEU A 68 0.64 10.35 -10.21
C LEU A 68 1.28 9.02 -10.60
N TYR A 69 0.92 7.92 -9.93
CA TYR A 69 1.44 6.60 -10.31
C TYR A 69 1.15 6.24 -11.77
N VAL A 70 -0.06 6.52 -12.26
CA VAL A 70 -0.44 6.28 -13.66
C VAL A 70 0.30 7.21 -14.61
N GLU A 71 0.59 8.45 -14.21
CA GLU A 71 1.37 9.39 -15.02
C GLU A 71 2.82 8.92 -15.21
N PHE A 72 3.44 8.34 -14.18
CA PHE A 72 4.80 7.81 -14.26
C PHE A 72 4.89 6.42 -14.91
N HIS A 73 3.90 5.54 -14.67
CA HIS A 73 3.98 4.11 -15.03
C HIS A 73 2.95 3.65 -16.07
N GLY A 74 2.04 4.51 -16.50
CA GLY A 74 1.02 4.23 -17.51
C GLY A 74 -0.21 3.46 -17.00
N HIS A 75 -0.10 2.66 -15.94
CA HIS A 75 -1.22 1.96 -15.32
C HIS A 75 -1.07 1.81 -13.80
N SER A 76 -2.17 1.45 -13.13
CA SER A 76 -2.20 1.17 -11.68
C SER A 76 -2.87 -0.17 -11.36
N ASP A 77 -2.92 -1.10 -12.33
CA ASP A 77 -3.35 -2.48 -12.05
C ASP A 77 -2.41 -3.11 -11.02
N VAL A 78 -2.91 -3.23 -9.80
CA VAL A 78 -2.16 -3.72 -8.65
C VAL A 78 -1.63 -5.13 -8.88
N ARG A 79 -2.32 -5.94 -9.70
CA ARG A 79 -1.87 -7.29 -10.03
C ARG A 79 -0.65 -7.27 -10.93
N ALA A 80 -0.71 -6.49 -12.00
CA ALA A 80 0.40 -6.35 -12.96
C ALA A 80 1.64 -5.75 -12.28
N VAL A 81 1.44 -4.75 -11.41
CA VAL A 81 2.53 -4.13 -10.64
C VAL A 81 3.26 -5.13 -9.75
N HIS A 82 2.55 -6.10 -9.15
CA HIS A 82 3.14 -7.07 -8.22
C HIS A 82 3.42 -8.45 -8.83
N ALA A 83 3.16 -8.68 -10.13
CA ALA A 83 3.29 -10.00 -10.75
C ALA A 83 4.70 -10.61 -10.65
N HIS A 84 5.74 -9.78 -10.48
CA HIS A 84 7.13 -10.20 -10.34
C HIS A 84 7.58 -10.36 -8.88
N VAL A 85 6.71 -10.05 -7.91
CA VAL A 85 7.02 -10.08 -6.47
C VAL A 85 6.43 -11.36 -5.86
N PRO A 86 7.20 -12.17 -5.12
CA PRO A 86 6.70 -13.39 -4.50
C PRO A 86 5.90 -13.10 -3.22
N VAL A 87 4.69 -12.56 -3.37
CA VAL A 87 3.82 -12.22 -2.24
C VAL A 87 3.11 -13.46 -1.70
N THR A 88 3.53 -13.95 -0.53
CA THR A 88 2.90 -15.06 0.18
C THR A 88 1.71 -14.58 1.02
N ALA A 89 0.88 -15.52 1.49
CA ALA A 89 -0.18 -15.20 2.45
C ALA A 89 0.38 -14.55 3.73
N GLU A 90 1.57 -14.99 4.18
CA GLU A 90 2.25 -14.42 5.33
C GLU A 90 2.64 -12.95 5.09
N THR A 91 3.34 -12.64 3.99
CA THR A 91 3.77 -11.27 3.71
C THR A 91 2.60 -10.34 3.41
N ARG A 92 1.53 -10.84 2.78
CA ARG A 92 0.25 -10.14 2.65
C ARG A 92 -0.34 -9.77 4.01
N ASP A 93 -0.44 -10.73 4.93
CA ASP A 93 -1.07 -10.50 6.23
C ASP A 93 -0.21 -9.58 7.11
N ILE A 94 1.11 -9.68 7.01
CA ILE A 94 2.04 -8.71 7.61
C ILE A 94 1.78 -7.31 7.06
N TRP A 95 1.69 -7.15 5.73
CA TRP A 95 1.43 -5.86 5.10
C TRP A 95 0.11 -5.24 5.60
N ILE A 96 -0.96 -6.03 5.67
CA ILE A 96 -2.26 -5.56 6.18
C ILE A 96 -2.14 -5.11 7.64
N ARG A 97 -1.49 -5.90 8.50
CA ARG A 97 -1.31 -5.54 9.92
C ARG A 97 -0.44 -4.29 10.11
N SER A 98 0.65 -4.16 9.35
CA SER A 98 1.52 -2.99 9.41
C SER A 98 0.78 -1.73 8.95
N MET A 99 -0.04 -1.82 7.90
CA MET A 99 -0.85 -0.71 7.44
C MET A 99 -1.95 -0.34 8.45
N ASP A 100 -2.58 -1.33 9.09
CA ASP A 100 -3.57 -1.09 10.16
C ASP A 100 -2.97 -0.30 11.33
N LYS A 101 -1.76 -0.68 11.77
CA LYS A 101 -0.98 0.03 12.79
C LYS A 101 -0.60 1.44 12.32
N ALA A 102 -0.21 1.62 11.07
CA ALA A 102 0.11 2.94 10.50
C ALA A 102 -1.10 3.87 10.56
N PHE A 103 -2.30 3.36 10.24
CA PHE A 103 -3.54 4.12 10.38
C PHE A 103 -3.86 4.50 11.83
N ASP A 104 -3.58 3.63 12.81
CA ASP A 104 -3.75 3.98 14.23
C ASP A 104 -2.82 5.12 14.63
N GLN A 105 -1.56 5.08 14.19
CA GLN A 105 -0.58 6.14 14.47
C GLN A 105 -0.87 7.45 13.72
N ALA A 106 -1.52 7.37 12.56
CA ALA A 106 -1.96 8.54 11.80
C ALA A 106 -3.12 9.28 12.48
N GLY A 107 -3.86 8.63 13.40
CA GLY A 107 -4.90 9.26 14.21
C GLY A 107 -6.16 9.65 13.44
N LEU A 108 -6.54 8.85 12.43
CA LEU A 108 -7.71 9.14 11.58
C LEU A 108 -9.04 8.79 12.23
N PRO A 109 -10.16 9.37 11.76
CA PRO A 109 -11.48 8.94 12.18
C PRO A 109 -11.69 7.43 11.90
N PRO A 110 -12.24 6.65 12.86
CA PRO A 110 -12.39 5.20 12.73
C PRO A 110 -13.13 4.75 11.47
N GLU A 111 -14.16 5.51 11.04
CA GLU A 111 -14.92 5.20 9.82
C GLU A 111 -14.13 5.42 8.53
N VAL A 112 -13.14 6.33 8.54
CA VAL A 112 -12.22 6.53 7.41
C VAL A 112 -11.24 5.37 7.36
N LYS A 113 -10.60 5.03 8.49
CA LYS A 113 -9.72 3.87 8.62
C LYS A 113 -10.42 2.61 8.14
N LYS A 114 -11.64 2.33 8.61
CA LYS A 114 -12.41 1.15 8.25
C LYS A 114 -12.66 1.02 6.74
N ARG A 115 -13.05 2.11 6.07
CA ARG A 115 -13.26 2.11 4.61
C ARG A 115 -11.95 1.93 3.84
N ALA A 116 -10.89 2.65 4.25
CA ALA A 116 -9.58 2.55 3.64
C ALA A 116 -8.99 1.14 3.77
N MET A 117 -8.99 0.58 4.99
CA MET A 117 -8.50 -0.76 5.27
C MET A 117 -9.28 -1.85 4.54
N LYS A 118 -10.61 -1.70 4.39
CA LYS A 118 -11.40 -2.64 3.57
C LYS A 118 -10.94 -2.65 2.11
N ALA A 119 -10.72 -1.47 1.51
CA ALA A 119 -10.28 -1.35 0.13
C ALA A 119 -8.86 -1.91 -0.06
N LEU A 120 -7.93 -1.57 0.85
CA LEU A 120 -6.55 -2.06 0.81
C LEU A 120 -6.47 -3.56 1.06
N THR A 121 -7.24 -4.10 2.00
CA THR A 121 -7.32 -5.54 2.25
C THR A 121 -7.78 -6.27 0.99
N THR A 122 -8.79 -5.75 0.30
CA THR A 122 -9.25 -6.32 -0.98
C THR A 122 -8.12 -6.33 -2.01
N ALA A 123 -7.40 -5.21 -2.17
CA ALA A 123 -6.27 -5.12 -3.09
C ALA A 123 -5.12 -6.08 -2.71
N ALA A 124 -4.80 -6.21 -1.43
CA ALA A 124 -3.75 -7.11 -0.95
C ALA A 124 -4.05 -8.59 -1.25
N HIS A 125 -5.32 -9.00 -1.16
CA HIS A 125 -5.73 -10.34 -1.60
C HIS A 125 -5.56 -10.50 -3.12
N LEU A 126 -5.94 -9.49 -3.92
CA LEU A 126 -5.73 -9.53 -5.37
C LEU A 126 -4.25 -9.67 -5.75
N VAL A 127 -3.34 -9.03 -5.02
CA VAL A 127 -1.89 -9.13 -5.20
C VAL A 127 -1.34 -10.51 -4.87
N HIS A 128 -1.83 -11.13 -3.80
CA HIS A 128 -1.46 -12.50 -3.46
C HIS A 128 -1.92 -13.50 -4.54
N ASP A 129 -3.13 -13.33 -5.07
CA ASP A 129 -3.74 -14.30 -6.00
C ASP A 129 -3.09 -14.31 -7.39
N VAL A 130 -2.24 -13.32 -7.72
CA VAL A 130 -1.55 -13.24 -9.03
C VAL A 130 -0.39 -14.23 -9.14
N ASN A 131 0.23 -14.56 -8.01
CA ASN A 131 1.33 -15.51 -7.93
C ASN A 131 1.23 -16.34 -6.64
N PRO A 132 0.23 -17.20 -6.52
CA PRO A 132 -0.03 -17.95 -5.29
C PRO A 132 1.09 -18.92 -4.92
N LEU A 133 2.04 -19.16 -5.83
CA LEU A 133 3.21 -20.01 -5.63
C LEU A 133 4.50 -19.21 -5.33
N GLY A 134 4.46 -17.87 -5.40
CA GLY A 134 5.62 -17.01 -5.12
C GLY A 134 6.82 -17.25 -6.04
N ILE A 135 6.60 -17.65 -7.30
CA ILE A 135 7.68 -17.91 -8.24
C ILE A 135 8.06 -16.60 -8.94
N ALA A 136 9.29 -16.13 -8.77
CA ALA A 136 9.80 -14.99 -9.51
C ALA A 136 9.85 -15.34 -11.01
N HIS A 137 9.13 -14.59 -11.83
CA HIS A 137 9.28 -14.67 -13.29
C HIS A 137 10.39 -13.70 -13.70
N GLU A 138 11.47 -14.22 -14.30
CA GLU A 138 12.47 -13.38 -14.94
C GLU A 138 11.80 -12.54 -16.04
N ARG A 139 12.11 -11.23 -16.08
CA ARG A 139 11.71 -10.41 -17.23
C ARG A 139 12.47 -10.90 -18.46
N PRO A 140 11.83 -11.01 -19.64
CA PRO A 140 12.53 -11.28 -20.89
C PRO A 140 13.53 -10.16 -21.23
#